data_AF-A0A6L7WJC8-F1
#
_entry.id   AF-A0A6L7WJC8-F1
#
_cell.length_a   1.000
_cell.length_b   1.000
_cell.length_c   1.000
_cell.angle_alpha   90.00
_cell.angle_beta   90.00
_cell.angle_gamma   90.00
#
_symmetry.space_group_name_H-M   'P 1'
#
loop_
_entity.id
_entity.type
_entity.pdbx_description
1 polymer ?
#
loop_
_entity_poly.entity_id
_entity_poly.type
_entity_poly.pdbx_seq_one_letter_code
_entity_poly.pdbx_strand_id
1 'polypeptide(L)'
;MAEMSEDELVEELVADAGAQRWGAFGEIASSLEMRPDERKVHRAVARAHLRTGLPIFTHTPHESCPSCAMEQMDVIEGVGVDLSHVVIGHMATIRPEHDPLATHTAVARRGAFVGLDTLGHEMSRSDIPAADKVRMVQDLLDAGLEDHILLSSDQGNVRQFKRYYGHGWASVLMQFVPKLRYAGVPEETIRKILVDNPRRFLAFVPPA
;
A
#
# COMPACT_ATOMS: atom_id res chain seq x y z
N MET A 1 23.80 0.52 -3.19
CA MET A 1 22.78 0.82 -2.14
C MET A 1 23.27 0.60 -0.71
N ALA A 2 23.70 -0.61 -0.30
CA ALA A 2 24.09 -0.84 1.12
C ALA A 2 25.21 0.10 1.59
N GLU A 3 26.23 0.32 0.76
CA GLU A 3 27.39 1.18 1.05
C GLU A 3 27.16 2.68 0.82
N MET A 4 26.10 3.05 0.10
CA MET A 4 25.81 4.47 -0.16
C MET A 4 25.32 5.16 1.10
N SER A 5 25.73 6.40 1.31
CA SER A 5 25.13 7.29 2.29
C SER A 5 23.66 7.57 1.95
N GLU A 6 22.91 8.09 2.93
CA GLU A 6 21.53 8.51 2.70
C GLU A 6 21.44 9.64 1.67
N ASP A 7 22.37 10.59 1.68
CA ASP A 7 22.40 11.72 0.73
C ASP A 7 22.67 11.24 -0.70
N GLU A 8 23.62 10.32 -0.90
CA GLU A 8 23.87 9.73 -2.22
C GLU A 8 22.65 8.98 -2.75
N LEU A 9 21.92 8.25 -1.89
CA LEU A 9 20.68 7.59 -2.28
C LEU A 9 19.60 8.60 -2.71
N VAL A 10 19.47 9.72 -2.00
CA VAL A 10 18.50 10.76 -2.35
C VAL A 10 18.83 11.38 -3.72
N GLU A 11 20.08 11.72 -3.98
CA GLU A 11 20.47 12.29 -5.29
C GLU A 11 20.24 11.30 -6.44
N GLU A 12 20.60 10.03 -6.24
CA GLU A 12 20.37 8.99 -7.25
C GLU A 12 18.88 8.78 -7.54
N LEU A 13 18.05 8.65 -6.48
CA LEU A 13 16.60 8.49 -6.62
C LEU A 13 15.94 9.65 -7.35
N VAL A 14 16.34 10.90 -7.04
CA VAL A 14 15.78 12.10 -7.70
C VAL A 14 16.21 12.18 -9.16
N ALA A 15 17.48 11.89 -9.45
CA ALA A 15 18.01 11.90 -10.82
C ALA A 15 17.32 10.83 -11.68
N ASP A 16 17.22 9.61 -11.18
CA ASP A 16 16.60 8.49 -11.90
C ASP A 16 15.09 8.71 -12.09
N ALA A 17 14.40 9.18 -11.06
CA ALA A 17 12.97 9.51 -11.15
C ALA A 17 12.68 10.49 -12.30
N GLY A 18 13.51 11.54 -12.44
CA GLY A 18 13.41 12.49 -13.55
C GLY A 18 13.79 11.90 -14.90
N ALA A 19 14.93 11.22 -14.98
CA ALA A 19 15.47 10.68 -16.23
C ALA A 19 14.57 9.58 -16.82
N GLN A 20 13.99 8.74 -15.97
CA GLN A 20 13.17 7.60 -16.35
C GLN A 20 11.67 7.89 -16.25
N ARG A 21 11.28 9.09 -15.80
CA ARG A 21 9.89 9.54 -15.65
C ARG A 21 9.05 8.60 -14.77
N TRP A 22 9.58 8.29 -13.59
CA TRP A 22 8.85 7.48 -12.62
C TRP A 22 7.53 8.15 -12.23
N GLY A 23 6.52 7.34 -11.94
CA GLY A 23 5.20 7.80 -11.49
C GLY A 23 4.95 7.64 -9.99
N ALA A 24 5.82 6.89 -9.29
CA ALA A 24 5.79 6.68 -7.86
C ALA A 24 7.12 6.10 -7.38
N PHE A 25 7.39 6.17 -6.08
CA PHE A 25 8.40 5.34 -5.43
C PHE A 25 7.73 4.07 -4.90
N GLY A 26 8.30 2.90 -5.21
CA GLY A 26 7.88 1.67 -4.55
C GLY A 26 8.16 0.38 -5.32
N GLU A 27 7.89 -0.77 -4.68
CA GLU A 27 7.49 -0.86 -3.27
C GLU A 27 8.70 -0.72 -2.33
N ILE A 28 8.58 0.09 -1.27
CA ILE A 28 9.65 0.29 -0.29
C ILE A 28 9.39 -0.60 0.93
N ALA A 29 10.23 -1.61 1.09
CA ALA A 29 10.02 -2.68 2.05
C ALA A 29 10.78 -2.51 3.36
N SER A 30 10.15 -2.98 4.43
CA SER A 30 10.83 -3.36 5.68
C SER A 30 10.60 -4.82 5.99
N SER A 31 11.55 -5.43 6.72
CA SER A 31 11.39 -6.74 7.31
C SER A 31 10.50 -6.69 8.56
N LEU A 32 10.25 -7.84 9.21
CA LEU A 32 9.51 -7.92 10.48
C LEU A 32 10.13 -7.07 11.59
N GLU A 33 11.46 -6.99 11.58
CA GLU A 33 12.23 -6.00 12.30
C GLU A 33 12.92 -5.11 11.26
N MET A 34 12.58 -3.82 11.24
CA MET A 34 13.17 -2.90 10.27
C MET A 34 14.66 -2.75 10.51
N ARG A 35 15.46 -3.26 9.57
CA ARG A 35 16.92 -3.18 9.65
C ARG A 35 17.41 -1.75 9.44
N PRO A 36 18.64 -1.41 9.89
CA PRO A 36 19.19 -0.05 9.72
C PRO A 36 19.27 0.41 8.26
N ASP A 37 19.55 -0.51 7.33
CA ASP A 37 19.60 -0.22 5.90
C ASP A 37 18.20 0.03 5.32
N GLU A 38 17.19 -0.75 5.72
CA GLU A 38 15.79 -0.52 5.36
C GLU A 38 15.30 0.84 5.88
N ARG A 39 15.60 1.18 7.14
CA ARG A 39 15.26 2.49 7.70
C ARG A 39 15.91 3.64 6.94
N LYS A 40 17.20 3.49 6.56
CA LYS A 40 17.91 4.45 5.72
C LYS A 40 17.20 4.64 4.37
N VAL A 41 16.77 3.55 3.73
CA VAL A 41 16.03 3.63 2.45
C VAL A 41 14.67 4.31 2.61
N HIS A 42 13.90 4.00 3.67
CA HIS A 42 12.65 4.70 3.95
C HIS A 42 12.85 6.21 4.10
N ARG A 43 13.89 6.65 4.83
CA ARG A 43 14.23 8.08 4.95
C ARG A 43 14.68 8.69 3.62
N ALA A 44 15.52 8.00 2.85
CA ALA A 44 15.98 8.47 1.55
C ALA A 44 14.80 8.67 0.58
N VAL A 45 13.88 7.70 0.51
CA VAL A 45 12.68 7.82 -0.33
C VAL A 45 11.76 8.94 0.15
N ALA A 46 11.57 9.09 1.47
CA ALA A 46 10.81 10.21 2.03
C ALA A 46 11.42 11.57 1.64
N ARG A 47 12.75 11.71 1.71
CA ARG A 47 13.46 12.92 1.26
C ARG A 47 13.37 13.13 -0.26
N ALA A 48 13.42 12.06 -1.05
CA ALA A 48 13.24 12.14 -2.50
C ALA A 48 11.80 12.53 -2.88
N HIS A 49 10.79 12.05 -2.14
CA HIS A 49 9.40 12.48 -2.27
C HIS A 49 9.28 13.99 -2.09
N LEU A 50 9.87 14.56 -1.03
CA LEU A 50 9.83 16.01 -0.79
C LEU A 50 10.42 16.84 -1.94
N ARG A 51 11.32 16.26 -2.74
CA ARG A 51 11.94 16.92 -3.91
C ARG A 51 11.22 16.67 -5.23
N THR A 52 10.34 15.68 -5.31
CA THR A 52 9.75 15.20 -6.58
C THR A 52 8.23 15.21 -6.60
N GLY A 53 7.58 15.19 -5.44
CA GLY A 53 6.14 15.03 -5.29
C GLY A 53 5.63 13.61 -5.57
N LEU A 54 6.51 12.65 -5.91
CA LEU A 54 6.10 11.30 -6.28
C LEU A 54 5.49 10.56 -5.08
N PRO A 55 4.31 9.93 -5.21
CA PRO A 55 3.69 9.18 -4.13
C PRO A 55 4.54 7.96 -3.74
N ILE A 56 4.39 7.49 -2.50
CA ILE A 56 5.17 6.39 -1.92
C ILE A 56 4.27 5.17 -1.69
N PHE A 57 4.64 4.04 -2.31
CA PHE A 57 4.12 2.72 -1.96
C PHE A 57 5.09 2.01 -1.02
N THR A 58 4.62 1.59 0.15
CA THR A 58 5.41 0.77 1.07
C THR A 58 5.02 -0.70 1.00
N HIS A 59 5.85 -1.55 1.60
CA HIS A 59 5.64 -2.98 1.76
C HIS A 59 5.80 -3.35 3.23
N THR A 60 4.77 -3.92 3.86
CA THR A 60 4.89 -4.55 5.18
C THR A 60 4.91 -6.08 5.05
N PRO A 61 5.68 -6.83 5.86
CA PRO A 61 5.74 -8.29 5.75
C PRO A 61 4.37 -8.98 5.74
N HIS A 62 4.21 -9.99 4.88
CA HIS A 62 2.95 -10.72 4.73
C HIS A 62 2.57 -11.55 5.97
N GLU A 63 3.51 -11.77 6.90
CA GLU A 63 3.35 -12.56 8.12
C GLU A 63 2.53 -11.85 9.23
N SER A 64 1.76 -10.81 8.87
CA SER A 64 0.95 -9.97 9.76
C SER A 64 1.78 -9.14 10.75
N CYS A 65 2.11 -7.91 10.36
CA CYS A 65 2.94 -7.01 11.15
C CYS A 65 2.32 -5.60 11.33
N PRO A 66 1.36 -5.43 12.27
CA PRO A 66 0.83 -4.11 12.62
C PRO A 66 1.90 -3.08 13.01
N SER A 67 2.91 -3.52 13.77
CA SER A 67 4.00 -2.65 14.22
C SER A 67 4.86 -2.14 13.05
N CYS A 68 5.05 -2.94 12.00
CA CYS A 68 5.79 -2.54 10.81
C CYS A 68 5.10 -1.36 10.11
N ALA A 69 3.76 -1.39 10.00
CA ALA A 69 2.99 -0.29 9.44
C ALA A 69 3.24 1.02 10.22
N MET A 70 3.15 0.95 11.56
CA MET A 70 3.36 2.13 12.41
C MET A 70 4.79 2.64 12.31
N GLU A 71 5.78 1.75 12.34
CA GLU A 71 7.19 2.10 12.26
C GLU A 71 7.55 2.77 10.92
N GLN A 72 7.03 2.26 9.80
CA GLN A 72 7.22 2.90 8.48
C GLN A 72 6.63 4.30 8.46
N MET A 73 5.42 4.48 8.99
CA MET A 73 4.78 5.80 9.07
C MET A 73 5.58 6.77 9.93
N ASP A 74 6.07 6.32 11.09
CA ASP A 74 6.88 7.16 12.00
C ASP A 74 8.17 7.62 11.34
N VAL A 75 8.84 6.75 10.57
CA VAL A 75 10.07 7.11 9.83
C VAL A 75 9.76 8.11 8.72
N ILE A 76 8.71 7.89 7.95
CA ILE A 76 8.35 8.72 6.79
C ILE A 76 7.84 10.10 7.26
N GLU A 77 6.92 10.13 8.23
CA GLU A 77 6.40 11.35 8.84
C GLU A 77 7.50 12.13 9.59
N GLY A 78 8.44 11.44 10.23
CA GLY A 78 9.58 12.05 10.90
C GLY A 78 10.54 12.82 9.97
N VAL A 79 10.50 12.54 8.66
CA VAL A 79 11.21 13.31 7.63
C VAL A 79 10.41 14.55 7.18
N GLY A 80 9.12 14.63 7.53
CA GLY A 80 8.23 15.73 7.20
C GLY A 80 7.30 15.47 6.01
N VAL A 81 7.15 14.22 5.59
CA VAL A 81 6.22 13.85 4.50
C VAL A 81 4.78 13.89 4.99
N ASP A 82 3.89 14.51 4.21
CA ASP A 82 2.45 14.35 4.39
C ASP A 82 2.04 12.93 3.99
N LEU A 83 1.54 12.18 4.97
CA LEU A 83 1.14 10.79 4.80
C LEU A 83 -0.01 10.62 3.80
N SER A 84 -0.75 11.68 3.43
CA SER A 84 -1.74 11.63 2.34
C SER A 84 -1.15 11.19 0.97
N HIS A 85 0.17 11.26 0.81
CA HIS A 85 0.92 10.78 -0.35
C HIS A 85 1.56 9.39 -0.16
N VAL A 86 1.20 8.68 0.91
CA VAL A 86 1.75 7.36 1.27
C VAL A 86 0.63 6.31 1.30
N VAL A 87 0.90 5.14 0.73
CA VAL A 87 0.11 3.93 0.99
C VAL A 87 0.93 2.93 1.77
N ILE A 88 0.34 2.42 2.85
CA ILE A 88 0.88 1.30 3.60
C ILE A 88 0.39 0.01 2.97
N GLY A 89 1.30 -0.72 2.33
CA GLY A 89 0.99 -1.96 1.60
C GLY A 89 0.71 -3.15 2.51
N HIS A 90 0.10 -4.19 1.93
CA HIS A 90 -0.16 -5.49 2.58
C HIS A 90 -1.05 -5.43 3.82
N MET A 91 -1.90 -4.42 3.94
CA MET A 91 -2.86 -4.31 5.05
C MET A 91 -3.93 -5.41 5.00
N ALA A 92 -4.14 -6.04 3.84
CA ALA A 92 -4.98 -7.23 3.69
C ALA A 92 -4.32 -8.53 4.20
N THR A 93 -3.11 -8.47 4.77
CA THR A 93 -2.41 -9.61 5.40
C THR A 93 -2.34 -9.51 6.92
N ILE A 94 -2.95 -8.49 7.53
CA ILE A 94 -3.09 -8.43 8.99
C ILE A 94 -4.11 -9.49 9.41
N ARG A 95 -3.67 -10.48 10.18
CA ARG A 95 -4.50 -11.59 10.65
C ARG A 95 -5.55 -11.13 11.67
N PRO A 96 -6.73 -11.80 11.76
CA PRO A 96 -7.81 -11.40 12.66
C PRO A 96 -7.40 -11.26 14.14
N GLU A 97 -6.52 -12.12 14.64
CA GLU A 97 -6.03 -12.07 16.02
C GLU A 97 -5.13 -10.85 16.32
N HIS A 98 -4.70 -10.13 15.29
CA HIS A 98 -3.90 -8.90 15.41
C HIS A 98 -4.74 -7.62 15.20
N ASP A 99 -6.07 -7.71 15.24
CA ASP A 99 -7.00 -6.59 15.09
C ASP A 99 -6.71 -5.71 13.86
N PRO A 100 -7.07 -6.18 12.65
CA PRO A 100 -6.87 -5.43 11.42
C PRO A 100 -7.52 -4.04 11.47
N LEU A 101 -8.72 -3.92 12.06
CA LEU A 101 -9.46 -2.67 12.13
C LEU A 101 -8.70 -1.60 12.92
N ALA A 102 -8.11 -1.96 14.07
CA ALA A 102 -7.29 -1.02 14.84
C ALA A 102 -6.11 -0.48 14.01
N THR A 103 -5.41 -1.37 13.31
CA THR A 103 -4.26 -1.00 12.46
C THR A 103 -4.71 -0.13 11.28
N HIS A 104 -5.73 -0.55 10.53
CA HIS A 104 -6.22 0.18 9.36
C HIS A 104 -6.76 1.55 9.74
N THR A 105 -7.47 1.65 10.87
CA THR A 105 -7.96 2.92 11.41
C THR A 105 -6.81 3.85 11.78
N ALA A 106 -5.75 3.34 12.43
CA ALA A 106 -4.58 4.14 12.77
C ALA A 106 -3.85 4.65 11.52
N VAL A 107 -3.68 3.81 10.50
CA VAL A 107 -3.11 4.19 9.20
C VAL A 107 -3.91 5.32 8.55
N ALA A 108 -5.22 5.11 8.38
CA ALA A 108 -6.09 6.06 7.69
C ALA A 108 -6.24 7.39 8.45
N ARG A 109 -6.40 7.37 9.77
CA ARG A 109 -6.57 8.59 10.58
C ARG A 109 -5.31 9.46 10.64
N ARG A 110 -4.13 8.88 10.41
CA ARG A 110 -2.87 9.64 10.23
C ARG A 110 -2.71 10.18 8.81
N GLY A 111 -3.64 9.89 7.90
CA GLY A 111 -3.68 10.45 6.54
C GLY A 111 -3.28 9.47 5.43
N ALA A 112 -2.59 8.38 5.76
CA ALA A 112 -2.13 7.40 4.77
C ALA A 112 -3.28 6.60 4.14
N PHE A 113 -3.04 6.06 2.95
CA PHE A 113 -3.91 5.04 2.36
C PHE A 113 -3.60 3.66 2.95
N VAL A 114 -4.66 2.86 3.12
CA VAL A 114 -4.62 1.46 3.50
C VAL A 114 -4.58 0.62 2.22
N GLY A 115 -3.42 0.01 1.94
CA GLY A 115 -3.21 -0.88 0.80
C GLY A 115 -3.76 -2.27 1.07
N LEU A 116 -5.01 -2.52 0.70
CA LEU A 116 -5.58 -3.87 0.67
C LEU A 116 -5.23 -4.51 -0.68
N ASP A 117 -4.01 -5.00 -0.82
CA ASP A 117 -3.40 -5.32 -2.11
C ASP A 117 -3.22 -6.81 -2.39
N THR A 118 -3.68 -7.70 -1.51
CA THR A 118 -3.60 -9.17 -1.71
C THR A 118 -4.98 -9.79 -1.99
N LEU A 119 -5.79 -9.13 -2.83
CA LEU A 119 -7.21 -9.44 -3.01
C LEU A 119 -7.52 -10.23 -4.28
N GLY A 120 -8.62 -10.97 -4.25
CA GLY A 120 -9.16 -11.68 -5.43
C GLY A 120 -8.52 -13.04 -5.70
N HIS A 121 -7.65 -13.51 -4.81
CA HIS A 121 -7.03 -14.83 -4.84
C HIS A 121 -6.61 -15.26 -3.43
N GLU A 122 -6.28 -16.55 -3.30
CA GLU A 122 -5.66 -17.08 -2.09
C GLU A 122 -4.16 -16.82 -2.10
N MET A 123 -3.60 -16.54 -0.90
CA MET A 123 -2.18 -16.31 -0.70
C MET A 123 -1.74 -17.10 0.52
N SER A 124 -0.88 -18.10 0.30
CA SER A 124 -0.48 -19.05 1.36
C SER A 124 0.25 -18.41 2.54
N ARG A 125 0.92 -17.26 2.37
CA ARG A 125 1.68 -16.61 3.43
C ARG A 125 0.80 -15.89 4.47
N SER A 126 -0.39 -15.45 4.08
CA SER A 126 -1.32 -14.76 4.98
C SER A 126 -2.57 -15.57 5.27
N ASP A 127 -2.97 -16.49 4.38
CA ASP A 127 -4.10 -17.42 4.48
C ASP A 127 -5.36 -16.83 5.14
N ILE A 128 -5.70 -15.60 4.75
CA ILE A 128 -6.87 -14.88 5.24
C ILE A 128 -8.04 -15.15 4.28
N PRO A 129 -9.17 -15.70 4.77
CA PRO A 129 -10.37 -15.91 3.98
C PRO A 129 -10.86 -14.64 3.27
N ALA A 130 -11.41 -14.81 2.07
CA ALA A 130 -11.93 -13.67 1.31
C ALA A 130 -13.06 -12.92 2.05
N ALA A 131 -13.85 -13.61 2.89
CA ALA A 131 -14.88 -12.99 3.72
C ALA A 131 -14.29 -12.00 4.73
N ASP A 132 -13.16 -12.34 5.36
CA ASP A 132 -12.48 -11.47 6.31
C ASP A 132 -11.85 -10.27 5.60
N LYS A 133 -11.32 -10.45 4.39
CA LYS A 133 -10.82 -9.33 3.56
C LYS A 133 -11.96 -8.39 3.11
N VAL A 134 -13.14 -8.92 2.82
CA VAL A 134 -14.35 -8.11 2.57
C VAL A 134 -14.75 -7.36 3.83
N ARG A 135 -14.67 -8.02 5.00
CA ARG A 135 -14.95 -7.39 6.28
C ARG A 135 -14.01 -6.21 6.57
N MET A 136 -12.71 -6.34 6.32
CA MET A 136 -11.74 -5.24 6.46
C MET A 136 -12.17 -3.99 5.67
N VAL A 137 -12.69 -4.16 4.45
CA VAL A 137 -13.25 -3.04 3.66
C VAL A 137 -14.47 -2.47 4.36
N GLN A 138 -15.42 -3.31 4.75
CA GLN A 138 -16.65 -2.84 5.40
C GLN A 138 -16.39 -2.13 6.72
N ASP A 139 -15.42 -2.59 7.53
CA ASP A 139 -15.09 -1.95 8.79
C ASP A 139 -14.49 -0.55 8.58
N LEU A 140 -13.69 -0.35 7.53
CA LEU A 140 -13.21 0.98 7.12
C LEU A 140 -14.35 1.88 6.63
N LEU A 141 -15.33 1.33 5.91
CA LEU A 141 -16.53 2.06 5.49
C LEU A 141 -17.38 2.47 6.70
N ASP A 142 -17.63 1.54 7.62
CA ASP A 142 -18.40 1.76 8.85
C ASP A 142 -17.72 2.82 9.75
N ALA A 143 -16.38 2.89 9.70
CA ALA A 143 -15.58 3.90 10.38
C ALA A 143 -15.51 5.26 9.65
N GLY A 144 -16.12 5.40 8.46
CA GLY A 144 -16.08 6.64 7.65
C GLY A 144 -14.73 6.93 6.99
N LEU A 145 -13.92 5.89 6.73
CA LEU A 145 -12.56 6.00 6.21
C LEU A 145 -12.44 5.56 4.74
N GLU A 146 -13.56 5.60 4.01
CA GLU A 146 -13.68 5.18 2.61
C GLU A 146 -12.69 5.86 1.66
N ASP A 147 -12.30 7.10 1.95
CA ASP A 147 -11.33 7.86 1.15
C ASP A 147 -9.91 7.25 1.21
N HIS A 148 -9.59 6.44 2.21
CA HIS A 148 -8.24 5.92 2.44
C HIS A 148 -8.06 4.49 1.92
N ILE A 149 -9.01 3.93 1.18
CA ILE A 149 -8.95 2.54 0.74
C ILE A 149 -8.35 2.45 -0.67
N LEU A 150 -7.29 1.63 -0.84
CA LEU A 150 -6.79 1.18 -2.14
C LEU A 150 -6.85 -0.34 -2.25
N LEU A 151 -7.24 -0.84 -3.43
CA LEU A 151 -7.38 -2.27 -3.70
C LEU A 151 -6.40 -2.71 -4.78
N SER A 152 -5.75 -3.85 -4.57
CA SER A 152 -4.93 -4.51 -5.59
C SER A 152 -4.87 -6.02 -5.34
N SER A 153 -4.12 -6.73 -6.19
CA SER A 153 -3.99 -8.19 -6.16
C SER A 153 -2.56 -8.71 -5.98
N ASP A 154 -1.55 -7.83 -5.92
CA ASP A 154 -0.15 -8.19 -5.64
C ASP A 154 0.33 -9.47 -6.35
N GLN A 155 0.19 -9.49 -7.68
CA GLN A 155 0.63 -10.62 -8.50
C GLN A 155 2.09 -10.39 -8.91
N GLY A 156 3.04 -10.96 -8.16
CA GLY A 156 4.47 -10.81 -8.40
C GLY A 156 5.15 -11.95 -9.16
N ASN A 157 4.47 -13.07 -9.46
CA ASN A 157 5.10 -14.25 -10.06
C ASN A 157 4.41 -14.74 -11.35
N VAL A 158 5.18 -15.38 -12.24
CA VAL A 158 4.65 -15.82 -13.55
C VAL A 158 3.52 -16.84 -13.44
N ARG A 159 3.49 -17.67 -12.38
CA ARG A 159 2.46 -18.71 -12.19
C ARG A 159 1.09 -18.13 -11.89
N GLN A 160 1.03 -16.88 -11.44
CA GLN A 160 -0.19 -16.17 -11.17
C GLN A 160 -0.93 -15.69 -12.43
N PHE A 161 -0.31 -15.75 -13.61
CA PHE A 161 -0.98 -15.32 -14.84
C PHE A 161 -1.92 -16.39 -15.41
N LYS A 162 -2.99 -15.94 -16.09
CA LYS A 162 -3.99 -16.81 -16.72
C LYS A 162 -3.39 -17.84 -17.70
N ARG A 163 -2.29 -17.49 -18.39
CA ARG A 163 -1.56 -18.42 -19.28
C ARG A 163 -1.05 -19.65 -18.53
N TYR A 164 -0.77 -19.51 -17.24
CA TYR A 164 -0.32 -20.58 -16.35
C TYR A 164 -1.44 -21.03 -15.40
N TYR A 165 -2.70 -20.74 -15.75
CA TYR A 165 -3.90 -21.05 -14.95
C TYR A 165 -3.97 -20.35 -13.59
N GLY A 166 -3.20 -19.28 -13.40
CA GLY A 166 -3.34 -18.40 -12.24
C GLY A 166 -4.51 -17.41 -12.38
N HIS A 167 -4.76 -16.67 -11.30
CA HIS A 167 -5.89 -15.75 -11.16
C HIS A 167 -5.85 -14.55 -12.14
N GLY A 168 -4.65 -14.09 -12.48
CA GLY A 168 -4.39 -12.94 -13.34
C GLY A 168 -4.78 -11.59 -12.76
N TRP A 169 -4.42 -10.52 -13.46
CA TRP A 169 -4.58 -9.11 -13.01
C TRP A 169 -6.02 -8.67 -12.76
N ALA A 170 -6.99 -9.33 -13.40
CA ALA A 170 -8.40 -8.98 -13.24
C ALA A 170 -9.02 -9.55 -11.97
N SER A 171 -8.26 -10.20 -11.08
CA SER A 171 -8.77 -10.90 -9.90
C SER A 171 -9.53 -9.97 -8.95
N VAL A 172 -9.06 -8.75 -8.70
CA VAL A 172 -9.81 -7.76 -7.89
C VAL A 172 -11.19 -7.51 -8.51
N LEU A 173 -11.23 -7.14 -9.79
CA LEU A 173 -12.47 -6.78 -10.48
C LEU A 173 -13.43 -7.97 -10.67
N MET A 174 -12.89 -9.15 -10.97
CA MET A 174 -13.67 -10.33 -11.35
C MET A 174 -14.00 -11.23 -10.16
N GLN A 175 -13.24 -11.16 -9.07
CA GLN A 175 -13.40 -12.04 -7.91
C GLN A 175 -13.69 -11.28 -6.62
N PHE A 176 -13.06 -10.14 -6.36
CA PHE A 176 -13.24 -9.44 -5.09
C PHE A 176 -14.40 -8.44 -5.13
N VAL A 177 -14.50 -7.61 -6.16
CA VAL A 177 -15.59 -6.62 -6.31
C VAL A 177 -16.98 -7.27 -6.28
N PRO A 178 -17.25 -8.42 -6.94
CA PRO A 178 -18.54 -9.10 -6.78
C PRO A 178 -18.87 -9.48 -5.33
N LYS A 179 -17.87 -9.77 -4.49
CA LYS A 179 -18.08 -10.06 -3.07
C LYS A 179 -18.42 -8.80 -2.28
N LEU A 180 -17.82 -7.65 -2.61
CA LEU A 180 -18.22 -6.35 -2.02
C LEU A 180 -19.68 -6.02 -2.36
N ARG A 181 -20.10 -6.22 -3.61
CA ARG A 181 -21.49 -6.06 -4.04
C ARG A 181 -22.44 -6.96 -3.26
N TYR A 182 -22.08 -8.25 -3.16
CA TYR A 182 -22.86 -9.21 -2.39
C TYR A 182 -22.99 -8.82 -0.92
N ALA A 183 -21.94 -8.23 -0.34
CA ALA A 183 -21.91 -7.72 1.02
C ALA A 183 -22.66 -6.37 1.21
N GLY A 184 -23.25 -5.82 0.14
CA GLY A 184 -24.08 -4.62 0.20
C GLY A 184 -23.33 -3.29 0.03
N VAL A 185 -22.06 -3.30 -0.40
CA VAL A 185 -21.32 -2.05 -0.66
C VAL A 185 -21.92 -1.35 -1.89
N PRO A 186 -22.35 -0.07 -1.80
CA PRO A 186 -22.92 0.65 -2.92
C PRO A 186 -21.95 0.82 -4.10
N GLU A 187 -22.45 0.82 -5.33
CA GLU A 187 -21.60 0.97 -6.52
C GLU A 187 -20.86 2.31 -6.57
N GLU A 188 -21.45 3.37 -6.04
CA GLU A 188 -20.76 4.68 -5.96
C GLU A 188 -19.55 4.61 -5.03
N THR A 189 -19.66 3.88 -3.92
CA THR A 189 -18.53 3.62 -3.00
C THR A 189 -17.49 2.72 -3.66
N ILE A 190 -17.90 1.67 -4.37
CA ILE A 190 -16.97 0.81 -5.14
C ILE A 190 -16.24 1.64 -6.20
N ARG A 191 -16.95 2.51 -6.93
CA ARG A 191 -16.36 3.42 -7.91
C ARG A 191 -15.36 4.36 -7.26
N LYS A 192 -15.71 4.96 -6.11
CA LYS A 192 -14.81 5.83 -5.36
C LYS A 192 -13.51 5.11 -5.02
N ILE A 193 -13.59 3.89 -4.49
CA ILE A 193 -12.43 3.07 -4.13
C ILE A 193 -11.61 2.66 -5.37
N LEU A 194 -12.24 2.30 -6.49
CA LEU A 194 -11.55 1.80 -7.68
C LEU A 194 -11.03 2.88 -8.62
N VAL A 195 -11.57 4.10 -8.53
CA VAL A 195 -11.29 5.17 -9.50
C VAL A 195 -10.83 6.44 -8.80
N ASP A 196 -11.62 6.98 -7.88
CA ASP A 196 -11.34 8.29 -7.29
C ASP A 196 -10.17 8.25 -6.31
N ASN A 197 -10.09 7.22 -5.47
CA ASN A 197 -8.98 7.04 -4.53
C ASN A 197 -7.64 6.85 -5.25
N PRO A 198 -7.48 5.91 -6.21
CA PRO A 198 -6.25 5.79 -7.00
C PRO A 198 -5.93 7.06 -7.78
N ARG A 199 -6.94 7.74 -8.35
CA ARG A 199 -6.74 9.02 -9.05
C ARG A 199 -6.19 10.09 -8.11
N ARG A 200 -6.73 10.20 -6.89
CA ARG A 200 -6.27 11.16 -5.88
C ARG A 200 -4.86 10.84 -5.39
N PHE A 201 -4.55 9.55 -5.21
CA PHE A 201 -3.26 9.10 -4.74
C PHE A 201 -2.13 9.26 -5.79
N LEU A 202 -2.40 8.83 -7.03
CA LEU A 202 -1.41 8.81 -8.11
C LEU A 202 -1.25 10.17 -8.81
N ALA A 203 -2.20 11.09 -8.64
CA ALA A 203 -2.05 12.43 -9.17
C ALA A 203 -1.10 13.25 -8.28
N PHE A 204 0.02 13.66 -8.84
CA PHE A 204 0.96 14.58 -8.20
C PHE A 204 1.36 15.68 -9.18
N VAL A 205 1.74 16.83 -8.64
CA VAL A 205 2.35 17.91 -9.39
C VAL A 205 3.80 17.99 -8.93
N PRO A 206 4.78 17.79 -9.82
CA PRO A 206 6.18 17.99 -9.46
C PRO A 206 6.39 19.41 -8.90
N PRO A 207 7.20 19.59 -7.85
CA PRO A 207 7.55 20.92 -7.38
C PRO A 207 8.19 21.75 -8.50
N ALA A 208 7.87 23.04 -8.53
CA ALA A 208 8.33 24.00 -9.53
C ALA A 208 9.83 24.30 -9.44
#